data_AF-A0A357XWN0-F1
#
_entry.id   AF-A0A357XWN0-F1
#
_cell.length_a   1.000
_cell.length_b   1.000
_cell.length_c   1.000
_cell.angle_alpha   90.00
_cell.angle_beta   90.00
_cell.angle_gamma   90.00
#
_symmetry.space_group_name_H-M   'P 1'
#
loop_
_entity.id
_entity.type
_entity.pdbx_description
1 polymer ?
#
loop_
_entity_poly.entity_id
_entity_poly.type
_entity_poly.pdbx_seq_one_letter_code
_entity_poly.pdbx_strand_id
1 'polypeptide(L)'
;AAGVPGTVPPDEVAGGRFAERQTADFNALQLPNEINELPDVQAVFPYREVRDLLDGLIGNVQFVLIVIGVLVIVVAGIGMMVSIYNSMNERRHEIAVMRALGAQRTTVMIIILLESILLSLGGGALGVVIGHCLTAVLSPFIAAYAGVVIRFWDFQWTEWTLIPGLILLASIVGYLPAVIAYRTDVGSSLSK
;
A
#
# COMPACT_ATOMS: atom_id res chain seq x y z
N ALA A 1 63.93 -6.57 43.39
CA ALA A 1 63.48 -6.82 42.01
C ALA A 1 62.37 -7.87 42.06
N ALA A 2 61.11 -7.43 42.17
CA ALA A 2 59.94 -8.31 42.16
C ALA A 2 59.38 -8.32 40.73
N GLY A 3 59.40 -9.49 40.08
CA GLY A 3 58.98 -9.67 38.70
C GLY A 3 57.46 -9.58 38.56
N VAL A 4 57.01 -8.81 37.57
CA VAL A 4 55.61 -8.67 37.17
C VAL A 4 55.12 -10.03 36.64
N PRO A 5 53.99 -10.58 37.15
CA PRO A 5 53.40 -11.80 36.60
C PRO A 5 52.92 -11.56 35.17
N GLY A 6 53.24 -12.49 34.27
CA GLY A 6 53.06 -12.39 32.84
C GLY A 6 51.65 -11.94 32.44
N THR A 7 51.57 -10.84 31.71
CA THR A 7 50.37 -10.41 31.02
C THR A 7 50.07 -11.41 29.91
N VAL A 8 48.94 -12.11 30.01
CA VAL A 8 48.42 -12.96 28.93
C VAL A 8 48.28 -12.09 27.66
N PRO A 9 48.85 -12.51 26.52
CA PRO A 9 48.82 -11.69 25.30
C PRO A 9 47.37 -11.50 24.82
N PRO A 10 47.04 -10.30 24.27
CA PRO A 10 45.65 -9.89 24.03
C PRO A 10 44.89 -10.71 22.98
N ASP A 11 45.58 -11.51 22.17
CA ASP A 11 45.03 -12.40 21.15
C ASP A 11 44.42 -13.70 21.74
N GLU A 12 45.00 -14.23 22.82
CA GLU A 12 44.50 -15.42 23.53
C GLU A 12 43.20 -15.13 24.29
N VAL A 13 43.12 -13.92 24.89
CA VAL A 13 41.92 -13.43 25.59
C VAL A 13 40.78 -13.13 24.61
N ALA A 14 41.11 -12.70 23.39
CA ALA A 14 40.12 -12.45 22.35
C ALA A 14 39.51 -13.76 21.84
N GLY A 15 40.34 -14.75 21.50
CA GLY A 15 39.90 -16.07 21.00
C GLY A 15 38.95 -16.82 21.97
N GLY A 16 39.24 -16.81 23.26
CA GLY A 16 38.39 -17.42 24.28
C GLY A 16 37.01 -16.75 24.42
N ARG A 17 36.95 -15.41 24.33
CA ARG A 17 35.69 -14.66 24.44
C ARG A 17 34.78 -14.82 23.22
N PHE A 18 35.35 -15.10 22.05
CA PHE A 18 34.56 -15.42 20.84
C PHE A 18 33.99 -16.84 20.91
N ALA A 19 34.78 -17.81 21.36
CA ALA A 19 34.30 -19.18 21.55
C ALA A 19 33.19 -19.27 22.61
N GLU A 20 33.34 -18.55 23.72
CA GLU A 20 32.35 -18.51 24.81
C GLU A 20 31.06 -17.77 24.41
N ARG A 21 31.15 -16.68 23.63
CA ARG A 21 29.96 -16.04 23.04
C ARG A 21 29.24 -16.94 22.06
N GLN A 22 29.98 -17.69 21.25
CA GLN A 22 29.39 -18.57 20.24
C GLN A 22 28.66 -19.76 20.88
N THR A 23 29.24 -20.40 21.90
CA THR A 23 28.56 -21.49 22.64
C THR A 23 27.40 -20.98 23.50
N ALA A 24 27.51 -19.77 24.07
CA ALA A 24 26.40 -19.13 24.78
C ALA A 24 25.21 -18.81 23.85
N ASP A 25 25.45 -18.35 22.62
CA ASP A 25 24.39 -18.11 21.63
C ASP A 25 23.68 -19.41 21.20
N PHE A 26 24.41 -20.52 21.05
CA PHE A 26 23.81 -21.83 20.73
C PHE A 26 23.01 -22.42 21.89
N ASN A 27 23.51 -22.30 23.13
CA ASN A 27 22.78 -22.77 24.31
C ASN A 27 21.57 -21.87 24.62
N ALA A 28 21.63 -20.57 24.32
CA ALA A 28 20.51 -19.64 24.54
C ALA A 28 19.24 -20.01 23.77
N LEU A 29 19.37 -20.73 22.64
CA LEU A 29 18.24 -21.26 21.85
C LEU A 29 17.65 -22.56 22.43
N GLN A 30 18.38 -23.28 23.30
CA GLN A 30 17.94 -24.53 23.92
C GLN A 30 17.43 -24.33 25.36
N LEU A 31 17.83 -23.25 26.03
CA LEU A 31 17.38 -22.87 27.38
C LEU A 31 15.86 -22.93 27.59
N PRO A 32 14.99 -22.47 26.67
CA PRO A 32 13.55 -22.53 26.89
C PRO A 32 13.00 -23.96 26.95
N ASN A 33 13.62 -24.90 26.23
CA ASN A 33 13.22 -26.31 26.24
C ASN A 33 13.68 -27.00 27.52
N GLU A 34 14.91 -26.71 27.98
CA GLU A 34 15.43 -27.23 29.26
C GLU A 34 14.64 -26.69 30.47
N ILE A 35 14.24 -25.40 30.43
CA ILE A 35 13.42 -24.78 31.48
C ILE A 35 12.02 -25.42 31.55
N ASN A 36 11.44 -25.83 30.42
CA ASN A 36 10.14 -26.50 30.35
C ASN A 36 10.16 -27.98 30.80
N GLU A 37 11.34 -28.59 31.01
CA GLU A 37 11.47 -29.94 31.57
C GLU A 37 11.46 -29.95 33.10
N LEU A 38 11.63 -28.78 33.75
CA LEU A 38 11.50 -28.66 35.19
C LEU A 38 10.01 -28.62 35.60
N PRO A 39 9.59 -29.38 36.62
CA PRO A 39 8.18 -29.58 36.96
C PRO A 39 7.44 -28.34 37.49
N ASP A 40 8.15 -27.23 37.74
CA ASP A 40 7.61 -26.05 38.43
C ASP A 40 7.91 -24.72 37.70
N VAL A 41 8.46 -24.78 36.47
CA VAL A 41 8.81 -23.58 35.70
C VAL A 41 8.41 -23.77 34.23
N GLN A 42 7.84 -22.72 33.64
CA GLN A 42 7.57 -22.67 32.20
C GLN A 42 8.19 -21.43 31.57
N ALA A 43 8.87 -21.64 30.45
CA ALA A 43 9.31 -20.56 29.58
C ALA A 43 8.08 -19.99 28.85
N VAL A 44 7.52 -18.91 29.39
CA VAL A 44 6.51 -18.08 28.71
C VAL A 44 7.24 -17.17 27.72
N PHE A 45 6.62 -16.91 26.57
CA PHE A 45 7.14 -15.99 25.55
C PHE A 45 6.26 -14.74 25.49
N PRO A 46 6.30 -13.82 26.48
CA PRO A 46 5.29 -12.77 26.68
C PRO A 46 5.06 -11.89 25.45
N TYR A 47 6.06 -11.83 24.56
CA TYR A 47 5.98 -11.11 23.30
C TYR A 47 4.92 -11.67 22.33
N ARG A 48 4.63 -12.98 22.36
CA ARG A 48 3.61 -13.61 21.49
C ARG A 48 2.22 -13.27 21.96
N GLU A 49 1.95 -13.45 23.25
CA GLU A 49 0.64 -13.15 23.81
C GLU A 49 0.32 -11.65 23.75
N VAL A 50 1.31 -10.78 23.99
CA VAL A 50 1.15 -9.33 23.81
C VAL A 50 0.92 -8.97 22.33
N ARG A 51 1.63 -9.61 21.39
CA ARG A 51 1.37 -9.40 19.95
C ARG A 51 0.01 -9.89 19.54
N ASP A 52 -0.43 -11.06 19.99
CA ASP A 52 -1.73 -11.62 19.61
C ASP A 52 -2.89 -10.73 20.11
N LEU A 53 -2.75 -10.14 21.31
CA LEU A 53 -3.70 -9.13 21.81
C LEU A 53 -3.67 -7.84 20.98
N LEU A 54 -2.48 -7.33 20.64
CA LEU A 54 -2.33 -6.13 19.82
C LEU A 54 -2.83 -6.34 18.38
N ASP A 55 -2.53 -7.47 17.76
CA ASP A 55 -2.97 -7.85 16.43
C ASP A 55 -4.49 -8.06 16.41
N GLY A 56 -5.06 -8.63 17.46
CA GLY A 56 -6.52 -8.76 17.61
C GLY A 56 -7.24 -7.41 17.69
N LEU A 57 -6.66 -6.40 18.36
CA LEU A 57 -7.26 -5.06 18.47
C LEU A 57 -6.99 -4.20 17.23
N ILE A 58 -5.73 -4.09 16.81
CA ILE A 58 -5.29 -3.22 15.70
C ILE A 58 -5.70 -3.82 14.36
N GLY A 59 -5.59 -5.14 14.19
CA GLY A 59 -5.94 -5.83 12.94
C GLY A 59 -7.43 -5.69 12.60
N ASN A 60 -8.31 -5.75 13.60
CA ASN A 60 -9.74 -5.52 13.40
C ASN A 60 -10.04 -4.10 12.92
N VAL A 61 -9.39 -3.09 13.52
CA VAL A 61 -9.54 -1.69 13.10
C VAL A 61 -9.02 -1.49 11.67
N GLN A 62 -7.85 -2.06 11.36
CA GLN A 62 -7.26 -2.00 10.03
C GLN A 62 -8.18 -2.63 8.98
N PHE A 63 -8.77 -3.79 9.29
CA PHE A 63 -9.72 -4.46 8.39
C PHE A 63 -10.93 -3.57 8.07
N VAL A 64 -11.53 -2.94 9.09
CA VAL A 64 -12.66 -2.01 8.90
C VAL A 64 -12.26 -0.82 8.02
N LEU A 65 -11.08 -0.24 8.25
CA LEU A 65 -10.57 0.87 7.43
C LEU A 65 -10.35 0.46 5.97
N ILE A 66 -9.84 -0.74 5.72
CA ILE A 66 -9.68 -1.29 4.36
C ILE A 66 -11.04 -1.45 3.68
N VAL A 67 -12.03 -2.01 4.38
CA VAL A 67 -13.39 -2.17 3.84
C VAL A 67 -14.00 -0.81 3.47
N ILE A 68 -13.88 0.19 4.35
CA ILE A 68 -14.34 1.55 4.07
C ILE A 68 -13.58 2.13 2.86
N GLY A 69 -12.26 1.93 2.79
CA GLY A 69 -11.45 2.36 1.65
C GLY A 69 -11.92 1.78 0.32
N VAL A 70 -12.22 0.47 0.30
CA VAL A 70 -12.78 -0.20 -0.89
C VAL A 70 -14.15 0.39 -1.26
N LEU A 71 -15.02 0.66 -0.28
CA LEU A 71 -16.32 1.30 -0.55
C LEU A 71 -16.15 2.69 -1.16
N VAL A 72 -15.22 3.50 -0.64
CA VAL A 72 -14.90 4.83 -1.20
C VAL A 72 -14.41 4.71 -2.64
N ILE A 73 -13.53 3.75 -2.93
CA ILE A 73 -13.05 3.48 -4.29
C ILE A 73 -14.21 3.12 -5.23
N VAL A 74 -15.15 2.28 -4.79
CA VAL A 74 -16.33 1.91 -5.59
C VAL A 74 -17.19 3.13 -5.88
N VAL A 75 -17.51 3.94 -4.86
CA VAL A 75 -18.33 5.15 -5.02
C VAL A 75 -17.63 6.16 -5.94
N ALA A 76 -16.32 6.36 -5.79
CA ALA A 76 -15.53 7.22 -6.67
C ALA A 76 -15.52 6.69 -8.12
N GLY A 77 -15.40 5.38 -8.31
CA GLY A 77 -15.46 4.74 -9.62
C GLY A 77 -16.82 4.93 -10.31
N ILE A 78 -17.92 4.81 -9.57
CA ILE A 78 -19.27 5.09 -10.09
C ILE A 78 -19.40 6.57 -10.49
N GLY A 79 -18.93 7.49 -9.64
CA GLY A 79 -18.93 8.92 -9.94
C GLY A 79 -18.13 9.26 -11.19
N MET A 80 -16.94 8.65 -11.33
CA MET A 80 -16.10 8.78 -12.53
C MET A 80 -16.82 8.27 -13.78
N MET A 81 -17.47 7.10 -13.71
CA MET A 81 -18.23 6.53 -14.82
C MET A 81 -19.37 7.47 -15.26
N VAL A 82 -20.13 8.01 -14.31
CA VAL A 82 -21.22 8.96 -14.59
C VAL A 82 -20.67 10.25 -15.22
N SER A 83 -19.56 10.77 -14.71
CA SER A 83 -18.92 11.97 -15.25
C SER A 83 -18.46 11.77 -16.70
N ILE A 84 -17.80 10.64 -17.01
CA ILE A 84 -17.36 10.30 -18.37
C ILE A 84 -18.56 10.15 -19.30
N TYR A 85 -19.62 9.47 -18.84
CA TYR A 85 -20.85 9.30 -19.60
C TYR A 85 -21.51 10.65 -19.96
N ASN A 86 -21.60 11.56 -19.00
CA ASN A 86 -22.17 12.90 -19.22
C ASN A 86 -21.30 13.72 -20.19
N SER A 87 -19.98 13.75 -19.97
CA SER A 87 -19.02 14.42 -20.86
C SER A 87 -19.13 13.90 -22.30
N MET A 88 -19.31 12.59 -22.49
CA MET A 88 -19.52 11.99 -23.80
C MET A 88 -20.84 12.41 -24.44
N ASN A 89 -21.91 12.54 -23.66
CA ASN A 89 -23.21 12.96 -24.18
C ASN A 89 -23.20 14.44 -24.60
N GLU A 90 -22.49 15.29 -23.87
CA GLU A 90 -22.26 16.70 -24.23
C GLU A 90 -21.47 16.82 -25.54
N ARG A 91 -20.42 16.02 -25.72
CA ARG A 91 -19.57 16.01 -26.92
C ARG A 91 -20.07 15.12 -28.05
N ARG A 92 -21.30 14.61 -27.96
CA ARG A 92 -21.85 13.64 -28.92
C ARG A 92 -21.83 14.15 -30.36
N HIS A 93 -22.10 15.45 -30.56
CA HIS A 93 -22.07 16.06 -31.89
C HIS A 93 -20.66 16.06 -32.50
N GLU A 94 -19.64 16.41 -31.72
CA GLU A 94 -18.24 16.39 -32.15
C GLU A 94 -17.79 14.97 -32.54
N ILE A 95 -18.18 13.97 -31.75
CA ILE A 95 -17.90 12.55 -32.03
C ILE A 95 -18.58 12.11 -33.34
N ALA A 96 -19.82 12.56 -33.58
CA ALA A 96 -20.54 12.25 -34.82
C ALA A 96 -19.86 12.88 -36.04
N VAL A 97 -19.42 14.14 -35.97
CA VAL A 97 -18.67 14.83 -37.02
C VAL A 97 -17.34 14.12 -37.28
N MET A 98 -16.60 13.77 -36.23
CA MET A 98 -15.33 13.05 -36.34
C MET A 98 -15.49 11.69 -37.04
N ARG A 99 -16.56 10.95 -36.74
CA ARG A 99 -16.87 9.68 -37.41
C ARG A 99 -17.37 9.86 -38.85
N ALA A 100 -18.06 10.96 -39.17
CA ALA A 100 -18.43 11.29 -40.55
C ALA A 100 -17.20 11.61 -41.42
N LEU A 101 -16.13 12.13 -40.81
CA LEU A 101 -14.83 12.35 -41.46
C LEU A 101 -13.95 11.08 -41.55
N GLY A 102 -14.45 9.92 -41.11
CA GLY A 102 -13.78 8.62 -41.26
C GLY A 102 -13.08 8.08 -40.02
N ALA A 103 -13.23 8.70 -38.84
CA ALA A 103 -12.66 8.16 -37.61
C ALA A 103 -13.30 6.80 -37.23
N GLN A 104 -12.45 5.85 -36.84
CA GLN A 104 -12.88 4.52 -36.43
C GLN A 104 -13.50 4.54 -35.01
N ARG A 105 -14.41 3.58 -34.75
CA ARG A 105 -15.04 3.38 -33.43
C ARG A 105 -13.98 3.15 -32.33
N THR A 106 -12.86 2.53 -32.68
CA THR A 106 -11.72 2.27 -31.79
C THR A 106 -11.01 3.55 -31.35
N THR A 107 -10.98 4.59 -32.19
CA THR A 107 -10.36 5.88 -31.83
C THR A 107 -11.09 6.51 -30.64
N VAL A 108 -12.43 6.52 -30.67
CA VAL A 108 -13.26 7.05 -29.58
C VAL A 108 -13.07 6.22 -28.31
N MET A 109 -13.01 4.90 -28.44
CA MET A 109 -12.75 3.98 -27.33
C MET A 109 -11.40 4.28 -26.64
N ILE A 110 -10.32 4.46 -27.41
CA ILE A 110 -8.99 4.75 -26.88
C ILE A 110 -8.96 6.09 -26.16
N ILE A 111 -9.63 7.12 -26.70
CA ILE A 111 -9.72 8.44 -26.06
C ILE A 111 -10.38 8.33 -24.68
N ILE A 112 -11.50 7.60 -24.57
CA ILE A 112 -12.22 7.41 -23.31
C ILE A 112 -11.38 6.63 -22.29
N LEU A 113 -10.70 5.57 -22.73
CA LEU A 113 -9.80 4.81 -21.85
C LEU A 113 -8.61 5.65 -21.37
N LEU A 114 -8.07 6.49 -22.24
CA LEU A 114 -6.97 7.39 -21.88
C LEU A 114 -7.45 8.48 -20.91
N GLU A 115 -8.66 9.01 -21.09
CA GLU A 115 -9.30 9.95 -20.17
C GLU A 115 -9.48 9.32 -18.77
N SER A 116 -9.98 8.08 -18.69
CA SER A 116 -10.15 7.41 -17.39
C SER A 116 -8.81 7.13 -16.70
N ILE A 117 -7.79 6.69 -17.45
CA ILE A 117 -6.44 6.46 -16.93
C ILE A 117 -5.83 7.77 -16.42
N LEU A 118 -5.92 8.87 -17.18
CA LEU A 118 -5.40 10.17 -16.76
C LEU A 118 -6.09 10.70 -15.52
N LEU A 119 -7.43 10.57 -15.43
CA LEU A 119 -8.19 10.99 -14.25
C LEU A 119 -7.80 10.17 -13.01
N SER A 120 -7.63 8.86 -13.16
CA SER A 120 -7.21 7.97 -12.07
C SER A 120 -5.78 8.25 -11.60
N LEU A 121 -4.84 8.43 -12.53
CA LEU A 121 -3.45 8.75 -12.20
C LEU A 121 -3.33 10.14 -11.58
N GLY A 122 -4.02 11.14 -12.12
CA GLY A 122 -4.04 12.51 -11.57
C GLY A 122 -4.65 12.55 -10.17
N GLY A 123 -5.81 11.92 -9.98
CA GLY A 123 -6.46 11.80 -8.67
C GLY A 123 -5.62 11.01 -7.66
N GLY A 124 -5.01 9.91 -8.10
CA GLY A 124 -4.12 9.09 -7.28
C GLY A 124 -2.85 9.83 -6.85
N ALA A 125 -2.20 10.55 -7.77
CA ALA A 125 -1.04 11.38 -7.45
C ALA A 125 -1.38 12.48 -6.45
N LEU A 126 -2.50 13.18 -6.64
CA LEU A 126 -3.00 14.17 -5.68
C LEU A 126 -3.33 13.53 -4.33
N GLY A 127 -3.94 12.34 -4.33
CA GLY A 127 -4.26 11.59 -3.12
C GLY A 127 -3.02 11.23 -2.30
N VAL A 128 -1.95 10.76 -2.95
CA VAL A 128 -0.66 10.47 -2.27
C VAL A 128 -0.08 11.73 -1.64
N VAL A 129 -0.04 12.83 -2.39
CA VAL A 129 0.47 14.13 -1.90
C VAL A 129 -0.34 14.61 -0.69
N ILE A 130 -1.68 14.56 -0.77
CA ILE A 130 -2.56 14.98 0.33
C ILE A 130 -2.39 14.05 1.54
N GLY A 131 -2.31 12.73 1.33
CA GLY A 131 -2.14 11.76 2.41
C GLY A 131 -0.82 11.94 3.16
N HIS A 132 0.27 12.15 2.45
CA HIS A 132 1.56 12.46 3.05
C HIS A 132 1.57 13.81 3.77
N CYS A 133 0.95 14.84 3.17
CA CYS A 133 0.80 16.15 3.81
C CYS A 133 0.00 16.05 5.12
N LEU A 134 -1.13 15.32 5.11
CA LEU A 134 -1.94 15.11 6.30
C LEU A 134 -1.16 14.33 7.37
N THR A 135 -0.41 13.32 6.97
CA THR A 135 0.44 12.53 7.88
C THR A 135 1.54 13.41 8.50
N ALA A 136 2.16 14.29 7.73
CA ALA A 136 3.15 15.24 8.23
C ALA A 136 2.58 16.19 9.28
N VAL A 137 1.35 16.68 9.06
CA VAL A 137 0.66 17.57 10.00
C VAL A 137 0.20 16.83 11.26
N LEU A 138 -0.26 15.58 11.15
CA LEU A 138 -0.77 14.79 12.28
C LEU A 138 0.34 14.10 13.09
N SER A 139 1.50 13.80 12.48
CA SER A 139 2.63 13.12 13.13
C SER A 139 3.03 13.69 14.51
N PRO A 140 3.19 15.02 14.71
CA PRO A 140 3.55 15.56 16.03
C PRO A 140 2.46 15.35 17.09
N PHE A 141 1.18 15.37 16.70
CA PHE A 141 0.08 15.09 17.62
C PHE A 141 0.07 13.62 18.02
N ILE A 142 0.25 12.71 17.06
CA ILE A 142 0.30 11.27 17.31
C ILE A 142 1.49 10.92 18.22
N ALA A 143 2.66 11.52 17.97
CA ALA A 143 3.84 11.33 18.82
C ALA A 143 3.60 11.76 20.27
N ALA A 144 2.83 12.82 20.50
CA ALA A 144 2.51 13.30 21.85
C ALA A 144 1.57 12.39 22.64
N TYR A 145 0.63 11.70 21.98
CA TYR A 145 -0.35 10.83 22.66
C TYR A 145 0.05 9.36 22.67
N ALA A 146 0.67 8.86 21.59
CA ALA A 146 0.99 7.44 21.41
C ALA A 146 2.48 7.13 21.63
N GLY A 147 3.35 8.13 21.72
CA GLY A 147 4.81 7.92 21.83
C GLY A 147 5.46 7.33 20.59
N VAL A 148 4.71 7.18 19.49
CA VAL A 148 5.19 6.62 18.21
C VAL A 148 5.55 7.76 17.26
N VAL A 149 6.79 7.78 16.80
CA VAL A 149 7.27 8.76 15.81
C VAL A 149 7.05 8.18 14.41
N ILE A 150 6.11 8.76 13.67
CA ILE A 150 5.83 8.38 12.28
C ILE A 150 6.70 9.25 11.35
N ARG A 151 7.59 8.60 10.58
CA ARG A 151 8.34 9.28 9.51
C ARG A 151 7.41 9.58 8.36
N PHE A 152 7.16 10.87 8.11
CA PHE A 152 6.18 11.36 7.14
C PHE A 152 6.64 11.32 5.67
N TRP A 153 7.91 10.97 5.41
CA TRP A 153 8.50 10.91 4.06
C TRP A 153 9.14 9.55 3.75
N ASP A 154 8.74 8.50 4.47
CA ASP A 154 9.26 7.16 4.21
C ASP A 154 8.41 6.49 3.13
N PHE A 155 8.74 6.77 1.87
CA PHE A 155 8.05 6.16 0.73
C PHE A 155 8.31 4.65 0.74
N GLN A 156 7.27 3.87 1.03
CA GLN A 156 7.43 2.43 1.16
C GLN A 156 7.39 1.75 -0.20
N TRP A 157 8.05 0.59 -0.33
CA TRP A 157 8.01 -0.22 -1.55
C TRP A 157 6.59 -0.59 -1.98
N THR A 158 5.68 -0.70 -1.01
CA THR A 158 4.25 -0.94 -1.23
C THR A 158 3.60 0.17 -2.07
N GLU A 159 4.05 1.41 -1.98
CA GLU A 159 3.48 2.53 -2.74
C GLU A 159 3.71 2.41 -4.25
N TRP A 160 4.73 1.66 -4.68
CA TRP A 160 4.94 1.36 -6.10
C TRP A 160 3.81 0.51 -6.70
N THR A 161 3.11 -0.28 -5.89
CA THR A 161 1.94 -1.07 -6.34
C THR A 161 0.72 -0.22 -6.66
N LEU A 162 0.72 1.04 -6.22
CA LEU A 162 -0.38 1.97 -6.37
C LEU A 162 -0.58 2.35 -7.85
N ILE A 163 0.50 2.53 -8.61
CA ILE A 163 0.44 2.85 -10.05
C ILE A 163 -0.26 1.76 -10.86
N PRO A 164 0.18 0.49 -10.86
CA PRO A 164 -0.51 -0.56 -11.59
C PRO A 164 -1.94 -0.79 -11.07
N GLY A 165 -2.17 -0.62 -9.76
CA GLY A 165 -3.51 -0.68 -9.17
C GLY A 165 -4.47 0.39 -9.72
N LEU A 166 -4.01 1.64 -9.84
CA LEU A 166 -4.79 2.75 -10.41
C LEU A 166 -5.09 2.55 -11.89
N ILE A 167 -4.11 2.06 -12.66
CA ILE A 167 -4.30 1.77 -14.09
C ILE A 167 -5.33 0.65 -14.26
N LEU A 168 -5.23 -0.42 -13.46
CA LEU A 168 -6.19 -1.51 -13.48
C LEU A 168 -7.60 -1.01 -13.14
N LEU A 169 -7.74 -0.24 -12.05
CA LEU A 169 -9.00 0.35 -11.63
C LEU A 169 -9.59 1.26 -12.72
N ALA A 170 -8.78 2.15 -13.28
CA ALA A 170 -9.19 3.07 -14.35
C ALA A 170 -9.65 2.35 -15.62
N SER A 171 -8.97 1.25 -15.95
CA SER A 171 -9.32 0.40 -17.08
C SER A 171 -10.67 -0.27 -16.85
N ILE A 172 -10.90 -0.82 -15.65
CA ILE A 172 -12.19 -1.45 -15.29
C ILE A 172 -13.33 -0.42 -15.35
N VAL A 173 -13.14 0.75 -14.74
CA VAL A 173 -14.15 1.81 -14.70
C VAL A 173 -14.41 2.41 -16.09
N GLY A 174 -13.35 2.67 -16.85
CA GLY A 174 -13.43 3.25 -18.19
C GLY A 174 -13.90 2.28 -19.27
N TYR A 175 -13.79 0.96 -19.05
CA TYR A 175 -14.18 -0.04 -20.03
C TYR A 175 -15.69 0.00 -20.34
N LEU A 176 -16.55 0.16 -19.31
CA LEU A 176 -18.00 0.25 -19.52
C LEU A 176 -18.41 1.39 -20.48
N PRO A 177 -18.08 2.67 -20.18
CA PRO A 177 -18.45 3.77 -21.08
C PRO A 177 -17.77 3.64 -22.45
N ALA A 178 -16.54 3.11 -22.51
CA ALA A 178 -15.84 2.89 -23.77
C ALA A 178 -16.55 1.87 -24.68
N VAL A 179 -17.09 0.78 -24.11
CA VAL A 179 -17.90 -0.20 -24.85
C VAL A 179 -19.23 0.41 -25.31
N ILE A 180 -19.87 1.23 -24.47
CA ILE A 180 -21.11 1.92 -24.84
C ILE A 180 -20.87 2.84 -26.05
N ALA A 181 -19.75 3.58 -26.06
CA ALA A 181 -19.34 4.44 -27.16
C ALA A 181 -19.04 3.65 -28.45
N TYR A 182 -18.42 2.48 -28.32
CA TYR A 182 -18.11 1.61 -29.46
C TYR A 182 -19.37 1.11 -30.19
N ARG A 183 -20.46 0.87 -29.45
CA ARG A 183 -21.71 0.31 -29.99
C ARG A 183 -22.70 1.37 -30.49
N THR A 184 -22.48 2.66 -30.24
CA THR A 184 -23.41 3.70 -30.68
C THR A 184 -23.27 3.92 -32.20
N ASP A 185 -24.37 3.84 -32.96
CA ASP A 185 -24.34 4.04 -34.41
C ASP A 185 -24.67 5.50 -34.79
N VAL A 186 -23.83 6.08 -35.66
CA VAL A 186 -23.88 7.53 -36.01
C VAL A 186 -25.05 7.85 -36.93
N GLY A 187 -25.55 6.84 -37.67
CA GLY A 187 -26.62 7.00 -38.65
C GLY A 187 -27.96 7.48 -38.06
N SER A 188 -28.20 7.29 -36.75
CA SER A 188 -29.46 7.70 -36.12
C SER A 188 -29.45 9.12 -35.52
N SER A 189 -28.28 9.74 -35.37
CA SER A 189 -28.14 11.09 -34.80
C SER A 189 -28.17 12.23 -35.83
N LEU A 190 -28.10 11.92 -37.12
CA LEU A 190 -28.19 12.88 -38.23
C LEU A 190 -29.63 13.06 -38.76
N SER A 191 -30.59 12.28 -38.26
CA SER A 191 -31.99 12.28 -38.72
C SER A 191 -32.97 12.90 -37.72
N LYS A 192 -32.49 13.58 -36.68
CA LYS A 192 -33.27 14.36 -35.70
C LYS A 192 -32.66 15.74 -35.59
#